data_AF-A0A3D6C6I5-F1
#
_entry.id   AF-A0A3D6C6I5-F1
#
_cell.length_a   1.000
_cell.length_b   1.000
_cell.length_c   1.000
_cell.angle_alpha   90.00
_cell.angle_beta   90.00
_cell.angle_gamma   90.00
#
_symmetry.space_group_name_H-M   'P 1'
#
loop_
_entity.id
_entity.type
_entity.pdbx_description
1 polymer ?
#
loop_
_entity_poly.entity_id
_entity_poly.type
_entity_poly.pdbx_seq_one_letter_code
_entity_poly.pdbx_strand_id
1 'polypeptide(L)'
;GIQLNIPENTRVAPLNLGLVGSTKVSVYCHFVKGKRRKEDETDGWQDSAPEIPKEYYDLVLSSEQSTQGVYESIKLAVFEKSPDDVWGLSDDYIPPLLQMGTTPFFTKKLDELIDVLEFFHYNLAMEASGYLSGDALMSIKSCMKGSLKMQRLLANIKAQIHCHPYMLYEALNDFYTEICYYKRMIPENATQVYKHDQLAVCLNRLANPLIQQMKMMESKSPYLSFEYKDGIFHLNLPPEVRSAQEAYFLIQKAHVGDQLDLSDLKLGSMSRISMIHRISLPGLPLKKVQRPPFQHSFGAEVEFFKIVEGEEWDYALRDLSLSFYKRSQLEGVECFLYWR
;
A
#
# COMPACT_ATOMS: atom_id res chain seq x y z
N GLY A 1 -3.36 -12.46 -35.14
CA GLY A 1 -2.81 -13.61 -34.41
C GLY A 1 -3.85 -14.72 -34.40
N ILE A 2 -3.42 -15.96 -34.20
CA ILE A 2 -4.30 -17.12 -34.05
C ILE A 2 -4.87 -17.10 -32.62
N GLN A 3 -6.20 -17.17 -32.47
CA GLN A 3 -6.83 -17.30 -31.16
C GLN A 3 -7.10 -18.78 -30.86
N LEU A 4 -6.54 -19.26 -29.76
CA LEU A 4 -6.76 -20.61 -29.27
C LEU A 4 -7.55 -20.58 -27.97
N ASN A 5 -8.60 -21.39 -27.92
CA ASN A 5 -9.49 -21.53 -26.78
C ASN A 5 -9.67 -23.01 -26.44
N ILE A 6 -9.32 -23.38 -25.20
CA ILE A 6 -9.46 -24.74 -24.68
C ILE A 6 -10.73 -24.77 -23.81
N PRO A 7 -11.65 -25.74 -23.98
CA PRO A 7 -11.57 -26.89 -24.90
C PRO A 7 -12.23 -26.66 -26.27
N GLU A 8 -12.64 -25.43 -26.59
CA GLU A 8 -13.50 -25.13 -27.75
C GLU A 8 -12.84 -25.47 -29.10
N ASN A 9 -11.83 -24.71 -29.51
CA ASN A 9 -11.23 -24.87 -30.84
C ASN A 9 -9.94 -25.70 -30.83
N THR A 10 -9.37 -25.96 -29.65
CA THR A 10 -8.15 -26.75 -29.49
C THR A 10 -8.16 -27.63 -28.24
N ARG A 11 -7.23 -28.60 -28.18
CA ARG A 11 -7.00 -29.50 -27.06
C ARG A 11 -5.51 -29.55 -26.74
N VAL A 12 -5.21 -29.83 -25.48
CA VAL A 12 -3.83 -29.96 -24.99
C VAL A 12 -3.68 -31.24 -24.18
N ALA A 13 -2.64 -32.02 -24.47
CA ALA A 13 -2.28 -33.19 -23.68
C ALA A 13 -1.44 -32.77 -22.46
N PRO A 14 -1.61 -33.41 -21.29
CA PRO A 14 -0.81 -33.09 -20.10
C PRO A 14 0.66 -33.50 -20.29
N LEU A 15 1.57 -32.72 -19.67
CA LEU A 15 3.00 -33.02 -19.61
C LEU A 15 3.36 -33.58 -18.23
N ASN A 16 4.06 -34.71 -18.19
CA ASN A 16 4.58 -35.27 -16.94
C ASN A 16 5.97 -34.67 -16.61
N LEU A 17 6.01 -33.75 -15.65
CA LEU A 17 7.24 -33.09 -15.20
C LEU A 17 8.23 -34.05 -14.52
N GLY A 18 7.76 -35.16 -13.94
CA GLY A 18 8.61 -36.13 -13.23
C GLY A 18 9.59 -36.88 -14.13
N LEU A 19 9.33 -36.91 -15.44
CA LEU A 19 10.18 -37.62 -16.41
C LEU A 19 11.38 -36.78 -16.88
N VAL A 20 11.41 -35.48 -16.58
CA VAL A 20 12.44 -34.54 -17.08
C VAL A 20 13.76 -34.65 -16.31
N GLY A 21 13.76 -35.28 -15.12
CA GLY A 21 14.98 -35.55 -14.34
C GLY A 21 15.67 -34.30 -13.73
N SER A 22 15.09 -33.12 -13.88
CA SER A 22 15.57 -31.84 -13.32
C SER A 22 14.66 -31.39 -12.18
N THR A 23 15.17 -30.53 -11.28
CA THR A 23 14.39 -29.82 -10.25
C THR A 23 13.81 -28.50 -10.75
N LYS A 24 14.21 -28.03 -11.94
CA LYS A 24 13.68 -26.82 -12.60
C LYS A 24 13.42 -27.12 -14.07
N VAL A 25 12.19 -26.90 -14.54
CA VAL A 25 11.74 -27.28 -15.88
C VAL A 25 11.06 -26.11 -16.56
N SER A 26 11.57 -25.70 -17.72
CA SER A 26 10.84 -24.79 -18.60
C SER A 26 9.82 -25.59 -19.41
N VAL A 27 8.58 -25.11 -19.46
CA VAL A 27 7.50 -25.74 -20.23
C VAL A 27 7.14 -24.83 -21.40
N TYR A 28 7.16 -25.42 -22.59
CA TYR A 28 6.79 -24.80 -23.85
C TYR A 28 5.48 -25.39 -24.35
N CYS A 29 4.69 -24.56 -25.03
CA CYS A 29 3.53 -24.99 -25.78
C CYS A 29 3.82 -24.83 -27.26
N HIS A 30 3.76 -25.95 -27.96
CA HIS A 30 3.97 -26.05 -29.39
C HIS A 30 2.62 -26.14 -30.11
N PHE A 31 2.51 -25.36 -31.18
CA PHE A 31 1.32 -25.24 -32.00
C PHE A 31 1.53 -26.13 -33.21
N VAL A 32 0.76 -27.21 -33.34
CA VAL A 32 0.87 -28.13 -34.48
C VAL A 32 -0.35 -27.95 -35.36
N LYS A 33 -0.16 -27.81 -36.68
CA LYS A 33 -1.29 -27.71 -37.61
C LYS A 33 -2.06 -29.04 -37.59
N GLY A 34 -3.27 -29.01 -37.06
CA GLY A 34 -4.13 -30.17 -36.90
C GLY A 34 -4.66 -30.65 -38.25
N LYS A 35 -5.00 -31.95 -38.34
CA LYS A 35 -5.75 -32.50 -39.48
C LYS A 35 -7.25 -32.27 -39.26
N ARG A 36 -8.03 -32.12 -40.35
CA ARG A 36 -9.50 -31.98 -40.32
C ARG A 36 -10.09 -33.09 -39.44
N ARG A 37 -10.92 -32.73 -38.45
CA ARG A 37 -11.50 -33.68 -37.49
C ARG A 37 -12.58 -34.52 -38.18
N LYS A 38 -12.62 -35.83 -37.89
CA LYS A 38 -13.68 -36.74 -38.38
C LYS A 38 -15.06 -36.42 -37.80
N GLU A 39 -15.13 -35.79 -36.64
CA GLU A 39 -16.41 -35.40 -35.98
C GLU A 39 -17.10 -34.20 -36.66
N ASP A 40 -16.40 -33.45 -37.52
CA ASP A 40 -17.03 -32.44 -38.40
C ASP A 40 -17.67 -33.07 -39.65
N GLU A 41 -17.50 -34.38 -39.86
CA GLU A 41 -18.32 -35.16 -40.81
C GLU A 41 -19.63 -35.53 -40.13
N THR A 42 -20.46 -34.54 -39.79
CA THR A 42 -21.86 -34.82 -39.47
C THR A 42 -22.56 -35.31 -40.74
N ASP A 43 -22.77 -36.62 -40.83
CA ASP A 43 -23.84 -37.21 -41.62
C ASP A 43 -25.16 -36.51 -41.23
N GLY A 44 -25.73 -35.70 -42.13
CA GLY A 44 -27.17 -35.39 -42.07
C GLY A 44 -27.63 -33.94 -41.86
N TRP A 45 -26.81 -32.89 -42.00
CA TRP A 45 -27.32 -31.51 -41.99
C TRP A 45 -27.05 -30.78 -43.31
N GLN A 46 -28.09 -30.81 -44.17
CA GLN A 46 -28.41 -29.94 -45.31
C GLN A 46 -27.26 -29.43 -46.21
N ASP A 47 -27.27 -29.95 -47.44
CA ASP A 47 -26.49 -29.66 -48.66
C ASP A 47 -26.42 -28.18 -49.13
N SER A 48 -26.67 -27.19 -48.28
CA SER A 48 -26.76 -25.77 -48.70
C SER A 48 -26.07 -24.77 -47.78
N ALA A 49 -25.33 -25.21 -46.76
CA ALA A 49 -24.41 -24.32 -46.04
C ALA A 49 -23.09 -24.18 -46.85
N PRO A 50 -22.57 -22.97 -47.07
CA PRO A 50 -21.25 -22.81 -47.69
C PRO A 50 -20.20 -23.53 -46.85
N GLU A 51 -19.38 -24.40 -47.47
CA GLU A 51 -18.24 -25.03 -46.80
C GLU A 51 -17.25 -23.94 -46.37
N ILE A 52 -17.33 -23.51 -45.11
CA ILE A 52 -16.34 -22.60 -44.53
C ILE A 52 -15.11 -23.44 -44.19
N PRO A 53 -13.93 -23.17 -44.78
CA PRO A 53 -12.71 -23.89 -44.44
C PRO A 53 -12.32 -23.58 -43.00
N LYS A 54 -12.29 -24.63 -42.17
CA LYS A 54 -11.87 -24.55 -40.77
C LYS A 54 -10.41 -24.99 -40.64
N GLU A 55 -9.57 -24.15 -40.05
CA GLU A 55 -8.22 -24.54 -39.65
C GLU A 55 -8.21 -24.98 -38.18
N TYR A 56 -7.56 -26.11 -37.90
CA TYR A 56 -7.41 -26.65 -36.55
C TYR A 56 -5.94 -26.61 -36.13
N TYR A 57 -5.71 -26.35 -34.85
CA TYR A 57 -4.39 -26.41 -34.23
C TYR A 57 -4.48 -27.31 -33.00
N ASP A 58 -3.53 -28.23 -32.88
CA ASP A 58 -3.34 -29.05 -31.69
C ASP A 58 -2.20 -28.46 -30.84
N LEU A 59 -2.36 -28.49 -29.52
CA LEU A 59 -1.37 -27.99 -28.58
C LEU A 59 -0.61 -29.13 -27.93
N VAL A 60 0.72 -29.07 -27.99
CA VAL A 60 1.62 -30.05 -27.38
C VAL A 60 2.49 -29.35 -26.35
N LEU A 61 2.42 -29.80 -25.10
CA LEU A 61 3.31 -29.35 -24.04
C LEU A 61 4.61 -30.13 -24.08
N SER A 62 5.74 -29.44 -23.96
CA SER A 62 7.08 -30.05 -23.95
C SER A 62 8.02 -29.32 -23.00
N SER A 63 9.10 -29.99 -22.60
CA SER A 63 10.24 -29.37 -21.93
C SER A 63 11.32 -28.88 -22.90
N GLU A 64 11.23 -29.28 -24.17
CA GLU A 64 12.13 -28.86 -25.23
C GLU A 64 11.67 -27.54 -25.84
N GLN A 65 12.61 -26.64 -26.15
CA GLN A 65 12.30 -25.33 -26.72
C GLN A 65 11.83 -25.41 -28.17
N SER A 66 12.28 -26.41 -28.92
CA SER A 66 12.01 -26.58 -30.35
C SER A 66 11.67 -28.04 -30.66
N THR A 67 10.59 -28.25 -31.41
CA THR A 67 10.16 -29.57 -31.88
C THR A 67 9.90 -29.51 -33.39
N GLN A 68 10.15 -30.60 -34.12
CA GLN A 68 9.91 -30.66 -35.57
C GLN A 68 8.41 -30.62 -35.92
N GLY A 69 8.07 -30.01 -37.06
CA GLY A 69 6.68 -29.96 -37.56
C GLY A 69 5.77 -28.99 -36.80
N VAL A 70 6.35 -28.15 -35.94
CA VAL A 70 5.64 -27.13 -35.17
C VAL A 70 5.50 -25.85 -35.98
N TYR A 71 4.30 -25.27 -35.97
CA TYR A 71 4.00 -23.99 -36.60
C TYR A 71 4.57 -22.81 -35.80
N GLU A 72 4.33 -22.80 -34.48
CA GLU A 72 4.81 -21.76 -33.56
C GLU A 72 5.02 -22.34 -32.16
N SER A 73 5.82 -21.69 -31.31
CA SER A 73 6.09 -22.14 -29.94
C SER A 73 6.13 -20.97 -28.98
N ILE A 74 5.53 -21.13 -27.81
CA ILE A 74 5.59 -20.15 -26.72
C ILE A 74 6.05 -20.82 -25.43
N LYS A 75 6.93 -20.14 -24.68
CA LYS A 75 7.28 -20.57 -23.33
C LYS A 75 6.13 -20.22 -22.39
N LEU A 76 5.47 -21.23 -21.83
CA LEU A 76 4.30 -21.02 -20.96
C LEU A 76 4.69 -20.75 -19.52
N ALA A 77 5.62 -21.52 -18.97
CA ALA A 77 5.93 -21.47 -17.55
C ALA A 77 7.32 -22.02 -17.27
N VAL A 78 7.82 -21.70 -16.08
CA VAL A 78 8.92 -22.42 -15.47
C VAL A 78 8.39 -23.02 -14.17
N PHE A 79 8.61 -24.32 -13.98
CA PHE A 79 8.25 -25.03 -12.77
C PHE A 79 9.50 -25.37 -11.97
N GLU A 80 9.38 -25.33 -10.65
CA GLU A 80 10.42 -25.69 -9.71
C GLU A 80 9.90 -26.73 -8.72
N LYS A 81 10.74 -27.70 -8.40
CA LYS A 81 10.46 -28.75 -7.44
C LYS A 81 10.92 -28.31 -6.05
N SER A 82 10.00 -28.27 -5.09
CA SER A 82 10.32 -27.96 -3.71
C SER A 82 11.11 -29.11 -3.04
N PRO A 83 11.73 -28.86 -1.86
CA PRO A 83 12.33 -29.92 -1.05
C PRO A 83 11.36 -31.04 -0.66
N ASP A 84 10.05 -30.73 -0.60
CA ASP A 84 8.97 -31.67 -0.29
C ASP A 84 8.48 -32.44 -1.53
N ASP A 85 9.24 -32.40 -2.64
CA ASP A 85 8.95 -33.08 -3.90
C ASP A 85 7.69 -32.57 -4.65
N VAL A 86 7.17 -31.40 -4.29
CA VAL A 86 6.01 -30.76 -4.92
C VAL A 86 6.43 -29.77 -6.00
N TRP A 87 5.81 -29.86 -7.17
CA TRP A 87 6.02 -28.90 -8.25
C TRP A 87 5.21 -27.62 -8.05
N GLY A 88 5.86 -26.47 -8.14
CA GLY A 88 5.24 -25.15 -8.12
C GLY A 88 5.69 -24.29 -9.31
N LEU A 89 4.94 -23.24 -9.61
CA LEU A 89 5.39 -22.22 -10.56
C LEU A 89 6.57 -21.45 -9.97
N SER A 90 7.59 -21.22 -10.79
CA SER A 90 8.71 -20.35 -10.47
C SER A 90 8.29 -18.88 -10.57
N ASP A 91 8.71 -18.07 -9.61
CA ASP A 91 8.48 -16.63 -9.60
C ASP A 91 9.42 -15.89 -10.59
N ASP A 92 10.41 -16.58 -11.16
CA ASP A 92 11.41 -16.01 -12.07
C ASP A 92 10.86 -15.74 -13.48
N TYR A 93 9.75 -16.40 -13.85
CA TYR A 93 9.21 -16.33 -15.20
C TYR A 93 7.69 -16.16 -15.20
N ILE A 94 7.26 -15.10 -15.87
CA ILE A 94 5.86 -14.82 -16.21
C ILE A 94 5.83 -14.69 -17.73
N PRO A 95 5.05 -15.52 -18.45
CA PRO A 95 4.92 -15.41 -19.90
C PRO A 95 4.26 -14.08 -20.28
N PRO A 96 4.32 -13.66 -21.55
CA PRO A 96 3.50 -12.56 -22.05
C PRO A 96 2.01 -12.82 -21.76
N LEU A 97 1.40 -11.99 -20.92
CA LEU A 97 0.01 -12.14 -20.49
C LEU A 97 -0.87 -11.11 -21.18
N LEU A 98 -2.01 -11.55 -21.71
CA LEU A 98 -3.01 -10.61 -22.24
C LEU A 98 -3.82 -9.93 -21.13
N GLN A 99 -4.01 -10.61 -20.00
CA GLN A 99 -4.90 -10.20 -18.94
C GLN A 99 -4.37 -10.59 -17.55
N MET A 100 -4.60 -9.73 -16.57
CA MET A 100 -4.36 -9.98 -15.14
C MET A 100 -5.62 -10.53 -14.46
N GLY A 101 -5.45 -11.34 -13.42
CA GLY A 101 -6.51 -11.83 -12.54
C GLY A 101 -6.95 -13.28 -12.80
N THR A 102 -6.83 -13.76 -14.03
CA THR A 102 -7.11 -15.18 -14.39
C THR A 102 -5.89 -16.08 -14.30
N THR A 103 -4.69 -15.49 -14.16
CA THR A 103 -3.41 -16.18 -14.30
C THR A 103 -2.80 -16.49 -12.93
N PRO A 104 -2.15 -17.65 -12.74
CA PRO A 104 -1.57 -18.03 -11.45
C PRO A 104 -0.23 -17.34 -11.12
N PHE A 105 0.45 -16.77 -12.13
CA PHE A 105 1.85 -16.34 -12.02
C PHE A 105 2.13 -15.20 -11.06
N PHE A 106 1.16 -14.32 -10.81
CA PHE A 106 1.36 -13.13 -9.97
C PHE A 106 0.41 -13.09 -8.77
N THR A 107 -0.40 -14.13 -8.57
CA THR A 107 -1.47 -14.15 -7.55
C THR A 107 -0.93 -13.96 -6.14
N LYS A 108 0.11 -14.71 -5.75
CA LYS A 108 0.75 -14.58 -4.43
C LYS A 108 1.25 -13.16 -4.17
N LYS A 109 1.83 -12.52 -5.18
CA LYS A 109 2.36 -11.16 -5.09
C LYS A 109 1.23 -10.13 -5.02
N LEU A 110 0.13 -10.34 -5.74
CA LEU A 110 -1.07 -9.52 -5.64
C LEU A 110 -1.69 -9.62 -4.24
N ASP A 111 -1.75 -10.82 -3.67
CA ASP A 111 -2.25 -11.03 -2.30
C ASP A 111 -1.37 -10.30 -1.28
N GLU A 112 -0.06 -10.45 -1.37
CA GLU A 112 0.88 -9.72 -0.51
C GLU A 112 0.73 -8.19 -0.65
N LEU A 113 0.54 -7.69 -1.88
CA LEU A 113 0.29 -6.26 -2.12
C LEU A 113 -0.99 -5.79 -1.45
N ILE A 114 -2.08 -6.56 -1.54
CA ILE A 114 -3.37 -6.22 -0.92
C ILE A 114 -3.22 -6.11 0.59
N ASP A 115 -2.63 -7.13 1.23
CA ASP A 115 -2.49 -7.21 2.68
C ASP A 115 -1.65 -6.05 3.23
N VAL A 116 -0.51 -5.79 2.60
CA VAL A 116 0.41 -4.73 3.05
C VAL A 116 -0.19 -3.35 2.80
N LEU A 117 -0.92 -3.18 1.69
CA LEU A 117 -1.54 -1.91 1.32
C LEU A 117 -2.66 -1.50 2.27
N GLU A 118 -3.45 -2.45 2.77
CA GLU A 118 -4.49 -2.18 3.77
C GLU A 118 -3.89 -1.62 5.07
N PHE A 119 -2.87 -2.29 5.60
CA PHE A 119 -2.16 -1.83 6.79
C PHE A 119 -1.48 -0.47 6.57
N PHE A 120 -0.84 -0.29 5.41
CA PHE A 120 -0.19 0.97 5.06
C PHE A 120 -1.19 2.13 4.96
N HIS A 121 -2.35 1.93 4.34
CA HIS A 121 -3.40 2.95 4.25
C HIS A 121 -3.91 3.37 5.63
N TYR A 122 -4.15 2.40 6.52
CA TYR A 122 -4.54 2.67 7.90
C TYR A 122 -3.51 3.55 8.62
N ASN A 123 -2.22 3.24 8.47
CA ASN A 123 -1.14 4.03 9.07
C ASN A 123 -1.05 5.44 8.50
N LEU A 124 -1.17 5.60 7.18
CA LEU A 124 -1.22 6.93 6.56
C LEU A 124 -2.38 7.76 7.11
N ALA A 125 -3.55 7.16 7.33
CA ALA A 125 -4.70 7.85 7.91
C ALA A 125 -4.43 8.28 9.35
N MET A 126 -3.79 7.42 10.17
CA MET A 126 -3.37 7.77 11.53
C MET A 126 -2.35 8.90 11.54
N GLU A 127 -1.36 8.86 10.65
CA GLU A 127 -0.37 9.93 10.53
C GLU A 127 -1.00 11.24 10.06
N ALA A 128 -1.88 11.18 9.05
CA ALA A 128 -2.58 12.35 8.51
C ALA A 128 -3.43 13.06 9.56
N SER A 129 -4.10 12.31 10.45
CA SER A 129 -4.83 12.87 11.59
C SER A 129 -3.92 13.59 12.59
N GLY A 130 -2.63 13.26 12.58
CA GLY A 130 -1.63 14.00 13.32
C GLY A 130 -1.17 15.27 12.60
N TYR A 131 -0.98 15.25 11.29
CA TYR A 131 -0.42 16.41 10.61
C TYR A 131 -1.41 17.57 10.55
N LEU A 132 -0.95 18.67 11.13
CA LEU A 132 -1.68 19.92 11.28
C LEU A 132 -1.95 20.56 9.92
N SER A 133 -0.91 20.67 9.08
CA SER A 133 -0.99 21.36 7.79
C SER A 133 0.33 21.27 7.00
N GLY A 134 0.35 21.96 5.85
CA GLY A 134 1.56 22.20 5.07
C GLY A 134 1.91 21.06 4.11
N ASP A 135 3.13 21.12 3.58
CA ASP A 135 3.61 20.23 2.53
C ASP A 135 3.58 18.75 2.96
N ALA A 136 3.87 18.46 4.24
CA ALA A 136 3.82 17.09 4.77
C ALA A 136 2.41 16.49 4.73
N LEU A 137 1.39 17.27 5.13
CA LEU A 137 -0.01 16.84 5.05
C LEU A 137 -0.46 16.64 3.60
N MET A 138 -0.01 17.50 2.68
CA MET A 138 -0.30 17.36 1.25
C MET A 138 0.34 16.10 0.66
N SER A 139 1.60 15.81 0.99
CA SER A 139 2.28 14.58 0.57
C SER A 139 1.58 13.33 1.08
N ILE A 140 1.17 13.30 2.35
CA ILE A 140 0.45 12.16 2.94
C ILE A 140 -0.93 11.99 2.29
N LYS A 141 -1.70 13.07 2.14
CA LYS A 141 -3.01 13.02 1.47
C LYS A 141 -2.89 12.55 0.02
N SER A 142 -1.83 12.95 -0.69
CA SER A 142 -1.54 12.42 -2.03
C SER A 142 -1.28 10.92 -1.97
N CYS A 143 -0.41 10.46 -1.07
CA CYS A 143 -0.10 9.04 -0.91
C CYS A 143 -1.34 8.20 -0.51
N MET A 144 -2.22 8.74 0.35
CA MET A 144 -3.51 8.13 0.70
C MET A 144 -4.44 7.99 -0.51
N LYS A 145 -4.48 9.01 -1.37
CA LYS A 145 -5.25 8.96 -2.63
C LYS A 145 -4.67 7.88 -3.56
N GLY A 146 -3.35 7.80 -3.68
CA GLY A 146 -2.66 6.73 -4.41
C GLY A 146 -2.99 5.35 -3.88
N SER A 147 -2.96 5.17 -2.56
CA SER A 147 -3.24 3.89 -1.92
C SER A 147 -4.69 3.44 -2.19
N LEU A 148 -5.67 4.34 -2.07
CA LEU A 148 -7.07 4.03 -2.38
C LEU A 148 -7.29 3.65 -3.85
N LYS A 149 -6.63 4.35 -4.78
CA LYS A 149 -6.68 4.00 -6.21
C LYS A 149 -6.12 2.60 -6.46
N MET A 150 -5.00 2.27 -5.83
CA MET A 150 -4.37 0.95 -5.94
C MET A 150 -5.24 -0.14 -5.32
N GLN A 151 -5.80 0.07 -4.12
CA GLN A 151 -6.73 -0.86 -3.48
C GLN A 151 -7.92 -1.17 -4.40
N ARG A 152 -8.52 -0.13 -5.00
CA ARG A 152 -9.63 -0.30 -5.94
C ARG A 152 -9.24 -1.08 -7.19
N LEU A 153 -8.05 -0.82 -7.75
CA LEU A 153 -7.54 -1.58 -8.91
C LEU A 153 -7.38 -3.07 -8.56
N LEU A 154 -6.74 -3.37 -7.43
CA LEU A 154 -6.51 -4.75 -6.99
C LEU A 154 -7.83 -5.47 -6.65
N ALA A 155 -8.77 -4.77 -6.00
CA ALA A 155 -10.12 -5.28 -5.73
C ALA A 155 -10.88 -5.61 -7.02
N ASN A 156 -10.80 -4.73 -8.04
CA ASN A 156 -11.39 -4.99 -9.35
C ASN A 156 -10.79 -6.24 -10.00
N ILE A 157 -9.46 -6.39 -9.99
CA ILE A 157 -8.78 -7.58 -10.53
C ILE A 157 -9.26 -8.84 -9.80
N LYS A 158 -9.40 -8.80 -8.47
CA LYS A 158 -9.94 -9.92 -7.68
C LYS A 158 -11.40 -10.22 -7.99
N ALA A 159 -12.21 -9.20 -8.24
CA ALA A 159 -13.60 -9.28 -8.68
C ALA A 159 -13.76 -9.67 -10.17
N GLN A 160 -12.74 -10.27 -10.79
CA GLN A 160 -12.75 -10.72 -12.18
C GLN A 160 -12.90 -9.60 -13.22
N ILE A 161 -12.57 -8.36 -12.87
CA ILE A 161 -12.40 -7.28 -13.84
C ILE A 161 -10.96 -7.31 -14.32
N HIS A 162 -10.76 -7.95 -15.46
CA HIS A 162 -9.44 -8.18 -16.04
C HIS A 162 -8.90 -6.95 -16.76
N CYS A 163 -7.60 -6.69 -16.61
CA CYS A 163 -6.90 -5.62 -17.32
C CYS A 163 -5.62 -6.14 -17.96
N HIS A 164 -5.13 -5.45 -18.98
CA HIS A 164 -3.83 -5.77 -19.58
C HIS A 164 -2.71 -5.49 -18.55
N PRO A 165 -1.63 -6.30 -18.47
CA PRO A 165 -0.58 -6.13 -17.45
C PRO A 165 0.11 -4.76 -17.48
N TYR A 166 0.14 -4.09 -18.63
CA TYR A 166 0.61 -2.71 -18.75
C TYR A 166 -0.12 -1.75 -17.80
N MET A 167 -1.45 -1.90 -17.66
CA MET A 167 -2.26 -1.03 -16.79
C MET A 167 -1.88 -1.21 -15.32
N LEU A 168 -1.58 -2.45 -14.91
CA LEU A 168 -1.08 -2.73 -13.57
C LEU A 168 0.33 -2.17 -13.38
N TYR A 169 1.22 -2.34 -14.35
CA TYR A 169 2.59 -1.81 -14.31
C TYR A 169 2.60 -0.29 -14.11
N GLU A 170 1.84 0.46 -14.91
CA GLU A 170 1.76 1.92 -14.79
C GLU A 170 1.18 2.34 -13.45
N ALA A 171 0.12 1.67 -12.98
CA ALA A 171 -0.47 1.96 -11.67
C ALA A 171 0.52 1.69 -10.52
N LEU A 172 1.31 0.62 -10.60
CA LEU A 172 2.36 0.32 -9.62
C LEU A 172 3.46 1.39 -9.67
N ASN A 173 3.84 1.86 -10.86
CA ASN A 173 4.87 2.87 -11.04
C ASN A 173 4.45 4.24 -10.48
N ASP A 174 3.22 4.66 -10.79
CA ASP A 174 2.62 5.89 -10.27
C ASP A 174 2.60 5.86 -8.74
N PHE A 175 2.10 4.77 -8.15
CA PHE A 175 1.99 4.66 -6.71
C PHE A 175 3.35 4.53 -6.02
N TYR A 176 4.30 3.81 -6.61
CA TYR A 176 5.69 3.75 -6.12
C TYR A 176 6.32 5.14 -6.07
N THR A 177 6.13 5.93 -7.13
CA THR A 177 6.62 7.31 -7.21
C THR A 177 6.01 8.19 -6.12
N GLU A 178 4.70 8.09 -5.88
CA GLU A 178 4.03 8.81 -4.79
C GLU A 178 4.59 8.43 -3.40
N ILE A 179 4.80 7.12 -3.13
CA ILE A 179 5.40 6.66 -1.87
C ILE A 179 6.82 7.21 -1.71
N CYS A 180 7.63 7.17 -2.77
CA CYS A 180 8.99 7.71 -2.74
C CYS A 180 9.00 9.19 -2.36
N TYR A 181 8.13 10.01 -2.95
CA TYR A 181 8.04 11.42 -2.58
C TYR A 181 7.56 11.64 -1.15
N TYR A 182 6.55 10.89 -0.70
CA TYR A 182 6.09 10.93 0.69
C TYR A 182 7.23 10.60 1.67
N LYS A 183 8.04 9.59 1.37
CA LYS A 183 9.21 9.18 2.14
C LYS A 183 10.50 9.95 1.83
N ARG A 184 10.42 10.99 0.98
CA ARG A 184 11.57 11.83 0.56
C ARG A 184 12.73 11.01 -0.04
N MET A 185 12.41 9.95 -0.77
CA MET A 185 13.34 9.11 -1.51
C MET A 185 13.27 9.39 -3.01
N ILE A 186 14.35 9.06 -3.72
CA ILE A 186 14.37 9.09 -5.19
C ILE A 186 13.82 7.74 -5.69
N PRO A 187 12.77 7.73 -6.55
CA PRO A 187 12.22 6.49 -7.07
C PRO A 187 13.19 5.85 -8.06
N GLU A 188 13.70 4.68 -7.71
CA GLU A 188 14.58 3.93 -8.59
C GLU A 188 13.77 3.24 -9.69
N ASN A 189 14.30 3.23 -10.91
CA ASN A 189 13.71 2.55 -12.05
C ASN A 189 12.34 3.06 -12.54
N ALA A 190 11.83 4.17 -12.00
CA ALA A 190 10.51 4.71 -12.39
C ALA A 190 10.41 5.16 -13.86
N THR A 191 11.56 5.38 -14.51
CA THR A 191 11.65 5.74 -15.94
C THR A 191 11.98 4.55 -16.84
N GLN A 192 12.04 3.33 -16.31
CA GLN A 192 12.33 2.16 -17.14
C GLN A 192 11.13 1.79 -18.01
N VAL A 193 11.44 1.32 -19.21
CA VAL A 193 10.43 0.95 -20.21
C VAL A 193 9.79 -0.41 -19.85
N TYR A 194 8.48 -0.48 -20.01
CA TYR A 194 7.71 -1.72 -19.94
C TYR A 194 8.19 -2.73 -21.00
N LYS A 195 8.54 -3.95 -20.57
CA LYS A 195 8.92 -5.05 -21.46
C LYS A 195 7.93 -6.20 -21.32
N HIS A 196 7.00 -6.29 -22.27
CA HIS A 196 5.94 -7.30 -22.25
C HIS A 196 6.48 -8.75 -22.27
N ASP A 197 7.63 -8.98 -22.90
CA ASP A 197 8.26 -10.31 -22.96
C ASP A 197 9.04 -10.67 -21.68
N GLN A 198 9.11 -9.75 -20.71
CA GLN A 198 9.85 -9.90 -19.45
C GLN A 198 8.99 -9.45 -18.26
N LEU A 199 7.72 -9.91 -18.20
CA LEU A 199 6.76 -9.47 -17.17
C LEU A 199 7.24 -9.72 -15.75
N ALA A 200 7.89 -10.86 -15.48
CA ALA A 200 8.43 -11.18 -14.15
C ALA A 200 9.35 -10.05 -13.66
N VAL A 201 10.31 -9.66 -14.50
CA VAL A 201 11.27 -8.59 -14.18
C VAL A 201 10.55 -7.25 -14.05
N CYS A 202 9.66 -6.92 -14.98
CA CYS A 202 8.99 -5.62 -15.00
C CYS A 202 8.10 -5.40 -13.78
N LEU A 203 7.24 -6.37 -13.45
CA LEU A 203 6.31 -6.25 -12.34
C LEU A 203 7.03 -6.34 -11.00
N ASN A 204 7.97 -7.28 -10.82
CA ASN A 204 8.69 -7.44 -9.56
C ASN A 204 9.61 -6.26 -9.25
N ARG A 205 10.16 -5.59 -10.26
CA ARG A 205 11.00 -4.39 -10.07
C ARG A 205 10.25 -3.27 -9.38
N LEU A 206 8.93 -3.15 -9.59
CA LEU A 206 8.10 -2.14 -8.91
C LEU A 206 7.43 -2.71 -7.66
N ALA A 207 6.87 -3.92 -7.74
CA ALA A 207 6.14 -4.53 -6.63
C ALA A 207 7.04 -4.78 -5.41
N ASN A 208 8.27 -5.26 -5.58
CA ASN A 208 9.14 -5.59 -4.45
C ASN A 208 9.56 -4.34 -3.65
N PRO A 209 10.11 -3.27 -4.26
CA PRO A 209 10.39 -2.04 -3.53
C PRO A 209 9.13 -1.43 -2.92
N LEU A 210 7.99 -1.46 -3.62
CA LEU A 210 6.74 -0.93 -3.11
C LEU A 210 6.28 -1.66 -1.83
N ILE A 211 6.27 -2.99 -1.83
CA ILE A 211 5.98 -3.81 -0.65
C ILE A 211 6.95 -3.49 0.48
N GLN A 212 8.24 -3.43 0.20
CA GLN A 212 9.27 -3.13 1.20
C GLN A 212 9.02 -1.77 1.84
N GLN A 213 8.73 -0.75 1.04
CA GLN A 213 8.50 0.60 1.53
C GLN A 213 7.21 0.70 2.35
N MET A 214 6.14 0.02 1.97
CA MET A 214 4.90 -0.01 2.75
C MET A 214 5.06 -0.75 4.08
N LYS A 215 5.91 -1.78 4.15
CA LYS A 215 6.22 -2.51 5.40
C LYS A 215 7.12 -1.72 6.34
N MET A 216 8.02 -0.89 5.81
CA MET A 216 8.90 -0.04 6.61
C MET A 216 8.10 1.11 7.21
N MET A 217 7.71 0.98 8.48
CA MET A 217 7.13 2.08 9.24
C MET A 217 8.23 3.02 9.72
N GLU A 218 8.08 4.32 9.46
CA GLU A 218 8.85 5.33 10.19
C GLU A 218 8.28 5.46 11.61
N SER A 219 9.18 5.75 12.56
CA SER A 219 8.82 5.89 13.97
C SER A 219 7.75 6.97 14.14
N LYS A 220 6.75 6.70 14.98
CA LYS A 220 5.60 7.57 15.23
C LYS A 220 6.06 9.02 15.35
N SER A 221 5.42 9.90 14.59
CA SER A 221 5.44 11.34 14.86
C SER A 221 5.23 11.55 16.36
N PRO A 222 6.15 12.22 17.08
CA PRO A 222 6.16 12.14 18.53
C PRO A 222 5.20 13.20 19.09
N TYR A 223 4.00 13.25 18.54
CA TYR A 223 2.95 14.12 19.01
C TYR A 223 1.58 13.45 18.93
N LEU A 224 0.66 13.90 19.80
CA LEU A 224 -0.70 13.38 19.93
C LEU A 224 -1.71 14.50 20.08
N SER A 225 -2.89 14.31 19.46
CA SER A 225 -4.00 15.26 19.52
C SER A 225 -4.84 15.09 20.78
N PHE A 226 -5.32 16.21 21.33
CA PHE A 226 -6.30 16.20 22.41
C PHE A 226 -7.71 15.94 21.88
N GLU A 227 -8.43 15.02 22.51
CA GLU A 227 -9.83 14.73 22.20
C GLU A 227 -10.76 15.58 23.07
N TYR A 228 -11.79 16.17 22.47
CA TYR A 228 -12.80 16.93 23.21
C TYR A 228 -13.97 16.05 23.63
N LYS A 229 -14.23 15.97 24.93
CA LYS A 229 -15.35 15.22 25.50
C LYS A 229 -15.86 15.89 26.79
N ASP A 230 -17.17 16.02 26.92
CA ASP A 230 -17.84 16.50 28.14
C ASP A 230 -17.30 17.85 28.69
N GLY A 231 -16.95 18.79 27.80
CA GLY A 231 -16.43 20.11 28.19
C GLY A 231 -14.93 20.15 28.48
N ILE A 232 -14.23 19.02 28.35
CA ILE A 232 -12.81 18.86 28.66
C ILE A 232 -12.09 18.34 27.41
N PHE A 233 -10.97 18.97 27.09
CA PHE A 233 -9.97 18.37 26.21
C PHE A 233 -9.13 17.42 27.03
N HIS A 234 -8.95 16.20 26.55
CA HIS A 234 -8.19 15.16 27.24
C HIS A 234 -7.29 14.41 26.27
N LEU A 235 -6.15 13.97 26.79
CA LEU A 235 -5.15 13.21 26.07
C LEU A 235 -4.60 12.12 26.98
N ASN A 236 -4.59 10.88 26.50
CA ASN A 236 -3.89 9.77 27.16
C ASN A 236 -2.43 9.76 26.71
N LEU A 237 -1.51 9.87 27.66
CA LEU A 237 -0.09 9.90 27.38
C LEU A 237 0.44 8.47 27.19
N PRO A 238 1.23 8.21 26.15
CA PRO A 238 1.87 6.93 25.98
C PRO A 238 3.07 6.84 26.95
N PRO A 239 3.42 5.66 27.49
CA PRO A 239 4.44 5.52 28.53
C PRO A 239 5.82 6.10 28.17
N GLU A 240 6.14 6.18 26.89
CA GLU A 240 7.39 6.69 26.31
C GLU A 240 7.63 8.17 26.61
N VAL A 241 6.58 8.95 26.90
CA VAL A 241 6.71 10.36 27.31
C VAL A 241 7.56 10.50 28.58
N ARG A 242 7.60 9.47 29.44
CA ARG A 242 8.42 9.48 30.67
C ARG A 242 9.93 9.52 30.39
N SER A 243 10.34 9.06 29.20
CA SER A 243 11.73 9.09 28.76
C SER A 243 12.06 10.31 27.90
N ALA A 244 11.09 11.18 27.62
CA ALA A 244 11.31 12.39 26.86
C ALA A 244 12.17 13.39 27.66
N GLN A 245 13.12 14.03 26.98
CA GLN A 245 13.90 15.14 27.51
C GLN A 245 13.09 16.44 27.53
N GLU A 246 12.16 16.60 26.58
CA GLU A 246 11.34 17.80 26.48
C GLU A 246 9.93 17.46 25.98
N ALA A 247 8.95 18.20 26.50
CA ALA A 247 7.57 18.15 26.04
C ALA A 247 7.04 19.55 25.70
N TYR A 248 6.21 19.63 24.68
CA TYR A 248 5.68 20.85 24.10
C TYR A 248 4.18 20.71 23.88
N PHE A 249 3.41 21.66 24.39
CA PHE A 249 2.02 21.85 24.02
C PHE A 249 1.95 22.68 22.74
N LEU A 250 1.30 22.15 21.72
CA LEU A 250 1.16 22.79 20.42
C LEU A 250 -0.29 23.24 20.24
N ILE A 251 -0.49 24.44 19.70
CA ILE A 251 -1.81 24.92 19.30
C ILE A 251 -1.79 25.28 17.82
N GLN A 252 -2.66 24.66 17.05
CA GLN A 252 -2.89 25.02 15.65
C GLN A 252 -4.02 26.03 15.54
N LYS A 253 -3.71 27.21 15.02
CA LYS A 253 -4.70 28.27 14.77
C LYS A 253 -5.45 28.04 13.46
N ALA A 254 -6.71 28.50 13.42
CA ALA A 254 -7.48 28.54 12.18
C ALA A 254 -6.82 29.48 11.15
N HIS A 255 -6.29 30.63 11.61
CA HIS A 255 -5.55 31.56 10.77
C HIS A 255 -4.23 32.00 11.42
N VAL A 256 -3.18 32.19 10.60
CA VAL A 256 -1.83 32.57 11.06
C VAL A 256 -1.83 33.89 11.85
N GLY A 257 -2.70 34.82 11.49
CA GLY A 257 -2.83 36.14 12.11
C GLY A 257 -3.56 36.16 13.45
N ASP A 258 -4.22 35.07 13.85
CA ASP A 258 -5.00 35.02 15.08
C ASP A 258 -4.08 35.15 16.30
N GLN A 259 -4.50 35.96 17.28
CA GLN A 259 -3.82 36.06 18.56
C GLN A 259 -4.55 35.21 19.59
N LEU A 260 -3.85 34.25 20.16
CA LEU A 260 -4.35 33.42 21.26
C LEU A 260 -3.83 33.95 22.58
N ASP A 261 -4.75 34.30 23.47
CA ASP A 261 -4.44 34.52 24.88
C ASP A 261 -4.68 33.23 25.66
N LEU A 262 -3.62 32.74 26.30
CA LEU A 262 -3.63 31.50 27.09
C LEU A 262 -3.48 31.76 28.59
N SER A 263 -3.57 33.01 29.06
CA SER A 263 -3.39 33.34 30.48
C SER A 263 -4.29 32.53 31.42
N ASP A 264 -5.50 32.21 30.94
CA ASP A 264 -6.55 31.52 31.71
C ASP A 264 -6.64 30.02 31.41
N LEU A 265 -5.75 29.52 30.54
CA LEU A 265 -5.65 28.12 30.20
C LEU A 265 -4.93 27.38 31.34
N LYS A 266 -5.61 26.38 31.90
CA LYS A 266 -5.06 25.56 32.97
C LYS A 266 -4.96 24.13 32.48
N LEU A 267 -3.74 23.66 32.26
CA LEU A 267 -3.45 22.26 32.00
C LEU A 267 -3.20 21.52 33.32
N GLY A 268 -3.50 20.23 33.35
CA GLY A 268 -3.14 19.33 34.45
C GLY A 268 -3.50 17.89 34.11
N SER A 269 -3.24 16.95 35.01
CA SER A 269 -3.69 15.58 34.82
C SER A 269 -5.22 15.48 34.94
N MET A 270 -5.81 14.41 34.38
CA MET A 270 -7.26 14.19 34.46
C MET A 270 -7.75 14.13 35.92
N SER A 271 -6.95 13.58 36.85
CA SER A 271 -7.32 13.49 38.27
C SER A 271 -7.23 14.84 39.00
N ARG A 272 -6.41 15.76 38.49
CA ARG A 272 -6.07 17.05 39.12
C ARG A 272 -6.87 18.22 38.58
N ILE A 273 -7.31 18.18 37.31
CA ILE A 273 -7.83 19.35 36.60
C ILE A 273 -9.03 20.02 37.30
N SER A 274 -9.93 19.21 37.87
CA SER A 274 -11.07 19.71 38.66
C SER A 274 -10.64 20.46 39.92
N MET A 275 -9.59 19.97 40.61
CA MET A 275 -9.04 20.63 41.80
C MET A 275 -8.33 21.92 41.41
N ILE A 276 -7.46 21.88 40.39
CA ILE A 276 -6.73 23.05 39.87
C ILE A 276 -7.69 24.21 39.60
N HIS A 277 -8.84 23.92 38.99
CA HIS A 277 -9.86 24.92 38.71
C HIS A 277 -10.57 25.41 39.98
N ARG A 278 -11.05 24.49 40.83
CA ARG A 278 -11.83 24.81 42.04
C ARG A 278 -11.09 25.70 43.04
N ILE A 279 -9.79 25.50 43.21
CA ILE A 279 -8.95 26.29 44.14
C ILE A 279 -8.04 27.29 43.43
N SER A 280 -8.29 27.55 42.14
CA SER A 280 -7.58 28.57 41.34
C SER A 280 -6.06 28.42 41.28
N LEU A 281 -5.55 27.18 41.32
CA LEU A 281 -4.13 26.92 41.07
C LEU A 281 -3.73 27.29 39.63
N PRO A 282 -2.45 27.60 39.37
CA PRO A 282 -1.97 27.98 38.04
C PRO A 282 -2.01 26.83 37.03
N GLY A 283 -1.99 25.57 37.50
CA GLY A 283 -1.87 24.39 36.63
C GLY A 283 -0.46 24.20 36.09
N LEU A 284 -0.33 23.36 35.06
CA LEU A 284 0.93 23.06 34.39
C LEU A 284 1.45 24.30 33.64
N PRO A 285 2.62 24.85 33.99
CA PRO A 285 3.11 26.08 33.37
C PRO A 285 3.58 25.86 31.94
N LEU A 286 3.26 26.83 31.07
CA LEU A 286 3.58 26.83 29.65
C LEU A 286 4.46 28.03 29.30
N LYS A 287 5.56 27.79 28.59
CA LYS A 287 6.46 28.85 28.09
C LYS A 287 6.38 28.94 26.58
N LYS A 288 5.86 30.03 26.03
CA LYS A 288 5.81 30.26 24.58
C LYS A 288 7.22 30.24 23.96
N VAL A 289 7.38 29.48 22.88
CA VAL A 289 8.62 29.34 22.12
C VAL A 289 8.39 29.83 20.70
N GLN A 290 9.07 30.91 20.32
CA GLN A 290 8.94 31.49 18.97
C GLN A 290 9.67 30.68 17.91
N ARG A 291 10.76 30.01 18.28
CA ARG A 291 11.57 29.18 17.40
C ARG A 291 12.00 27.93 18.16
N PRO A 292 11.30 26.80 18.01
CA PRO A 292 11.69 25.55 18.67
C PRO A 292 13.11 25.14 18.24
N PRO A 293 13.94 24.61 19.17
CA PRO A 293 15.33 24.23 18.90
C PRO A 293 15.46 22.87 18.19
N PHE A 294 14.46 22.49 17.39
CA PHE A 294 14.40 21.20 16.70
C PHE A 294 13.82 21.36 15.30
N GLN A 295 14.22 20.45 14.41
CA GLN A 295 13.65 20.38 13.08
C GLN A 295 12.23 19.81 13.15
N HIS A 296 11.28 20.47 12.51
CA HIS A 296 9.89 20.02 12.44
C HIS A 296 9.24 20.39 11.11
N SER A 297 8.12 19.74 10.81
CA SER A 297 7.30 19.99 9.62
C SER A 297 6.00 20.76 9.91
N PHE A 298 5.80 21.21 11.15
CA PHE A 298 4.62 22.02 11.51
C PHE A 298 4.57 23.34 10.74
N GLY A 299 3.37 23.73 10.30
CA GLY A 299 3.11 24.97 9.57
C GLY A 299 3.21 26.24 10.43
N ALA A 300 3.12 27.40 9.79
CA ALA A 300 3.27 28.72 10.44
C ALA A 300 2.09 29.10 11.37
N GLU A 301 0.97 28.41 11.25
CA GLU A 301 -0.20 28.53 12.13
C GLU A 301 -0.03 27.83 13.48
N VAL A 302 1.03 27.03 13.65
CA VAL A 302 1.29 26.25 14.86
C VAL A 302 2.12 27.07 15.84
N GLU A 303 1.57 27.29 17.03
CA GLU A 303 2.27 27.93 18.13
C GLU A 303 2.81 26.88 19.12
N PHE A 304 4.05 27.09 19.58
CA PHE A 304 4.75 26.16 20.45
C PHE A 304 4.81 26.69 21.88
N PHE A 305 4.45 25.86 22.84
CA PHE A 305 4.55 26.15 24.26
C PHE A 305 5.31 25.03 24.96
N LYS A 306 6.55 25.30 25.40
CA LYS A 306 7.33 24.33 26.16
C LYS A 306 6.67 24.11 27.52
N ILE A 307 6.46 22.84 27.87
CA ILE A 307 5.98 22.45 29.20
C ILE A 307 7.13 22.65 30.19
N VAL A 308 6.84 23.36 31.28
CA VAL A 308 7.78 23.50 32.38
C VAL A 308 7.58 22.34 33.34
N GLU A 309 8.62 21.54 33.52
CA GLU A 309 8.61 20.43 34.48
C GLU A 309 8.39 20.92 35.92
N GLY A 310 7.71 20.10 36.70
CA GLY A 310 7.32 20.41 38.08
C GLY A 310 6.19 19.49 38.55
N GLU A 311 5.61 19.82 39.70
CA GLU A 311 4.66 18.92 40.39
C GLU A 311 3.44 18.51 39.52
N GLU A 312 2.84 19.47 38.79
CA GLU A 312 1.69 19.17 37.91
C GLU A 312 2.09 18.34 36.68
N TRP A 313 3.36 18.38 36.25
CA TRP A 313 3.88 17.50 35.20
C TRP A 313 4.06 16.07 35.73
N ASP A 314 4.58 15.94 36.95
CA ASP A 314 4.75 14.64 37.60
C ASP A 314 3.40 13.93 37.79
N TYR A 315 2.36 14.68 38.17
CA TYR A 315 0.99 14.15 38.21
C TYR A 315 0.51 13.69 36.82
N ALA A 316 0.78 14.44 35.76
CA ALA A 316 0.42 14.05 34.40
C ALA A 316 1.14 12.77 33.95
N LEU A 317 2.44 12.62 34.24
CA LEU A 317 3.22 11.42 33.92
C LEU A 317 2.83 10.20 34.75
N ARG A 318 2.44 10.41 36.01
CA ARG A 318 1.95 9.35 36.89
C ARG A 318 0.60 8.82 36.42
N ASP A 319 -0.32 9.74 36.12
CA ASP A 319 -1.67 9.42 35.68
C ASP A 319 -1.75 9.09 34.18
N LEU A 320 -0.64 9.27 33.45
CA LEU A 320 -0.54 9.15 31.99
C LEU A 320 -1.66 9.91 31.27
N SER A 321 -1.95 11.13 31.72
CA SER A 321 -3.02 11.96 31.14
C SER A 321 -2.72 13.45 31.23
N LEU A 322 -3.19 14.18 30.23
CA LEU A 322 -3.28 15.64 30.24
C LEU A 322 -4.70 16.07 29.88
N SER A 323 -5.20 17.07 30.59
CA SER A 323 -6.53 17.62 30.37
C SER A 323 -6.58 19.12 30.62
N PHE A 324 -7.50 19.79 29.94
CA PHE A 324 -7.87 21.18 30.21
C PHE A 324 -9.33 21.44 29.84
N TYR A 325 -9.98 22.41 30.49
CA TYR A 325 -11.35 22.78 30.15
C TYR A 325 -11.42 23.59 28.86
N LYS A 326 -12.46 23.35 28.05
CA LYS A 326 -12.70 24.18 26.85
C LYS A 326 -12.88 25.64 27.23
N ARG A 327 -12.22 26.51 26.47
CA ARG A 327 -12.30 27.97 26.56
C ARG A 327 -12.78 28.54 25.23
N SER A 328 -13.43 29.70 25.26
CA SER A 328 -13.92 30.36 24.04
C SER A 328 -12.77 30.76 23.11
N GLN A 329 -11.60 31.09 23.66
CA GLN A 329 -10.40 31.40 22.89
C GLN A 329 -9.86 30.19 22.11
N LEU A 330 -10.25 28.97 22.48
CA LEU A 330 -9.86 27.73 21.81
C LEU A 330 -10.96 27.19 20.89
N GLU A 331 -11.88 28.05 20.44
CA GLU A 331 -12.90 27.65 19.48
C GLU A 331 -12.29 27.58 18.07
N GLY A 332 -12.40 26.42 17.43
CA GLY A 332 -11.84 26.19 16.09
C GLY A 332 -10.31 26.00 16.05
N VAL A 333 -9.65 25.83 17.20
CA VAL A 333 -8.23 25.47 17.28
C VAL A 333 -8.07 24.01 17.68
N GLU A 334 -7.01 23.39 17.16
CA GLU A 334 -6.64 22.02 17.53
C GLU A 334 -5.41 22.05 18.45
N CYS A 335 -5.38 21.18 19.45
CA CYS A 335 -4.35 21.15 20.48
C CYS A 335 -3.63 19.80 20.48
N PHE A 336 -2.31 19.83 20.64
CA PHE A 336 -1.47 18.63 20.57
C PHE A 336 -0.40 18.66 21.66
N LEU A 337 0.12 17.49 22.02
CA LEU A 337 1.34 17.34 22.78
C LEU A 337 2.42 16.78 21.86
N TYR A 338 3.59 17.40 21.81
CA TYR A 338 4.81 16.88 21.18
C TYR A 338 5.87 16.57 22.24
N TRP A 339 6.59 15.46 22.13
CA TRP A 339 7.67 15.09 23.05
C TRP A 339 8.89 14.57 22.28
N ARG A 340 10.07 14.55 22.92
CA ARG A 340 11.30 14.02 22.32
C ARG A 340 12.31 13.58 23.37
#